data_AF-A0A7C5WXD2-F1
#
_entry.id   AF-A0A7C5WXD2-F1
#
_cell.length_a   1.000
_cell.length_b   1.000
_cell.length_c   1.000
_cell.angle_alpha   90.00
_cell.angle_beta   90.00
_cell.angle_gamma   90.00
#
_symmetry.space_group_name_H-M   'P 1'
#
loop_
_entity.id
_entity.type
_entity.pdbx_description
1 polymer ?
#
loop_
_entity_poly.entity_id
_entity_poly.type
_entity_poly.pdbx_seq_one_letter_code
_entity_poly.pdbx_strand_id
1 'polypeptide(L)'
;MKLRYLTLALALAGTLTACQKPTDNNTTDKAATAPAASTDTSKVLATVNGTPITENTVNLYMEQRQRRSPGSPADKKAVLEEIISLELVRQDGLAQGVDKSPEVQTQIDLQRRAVVAAAAFQKQLASNPITDEE
;
A
#
# COMPACT_ATOMS: atom_id res chain seq x y z
N MET A 1 -36.51 37.30 0.11
CA MET A 1 -35.62 38.24 -0.62
C MET A 1 -35.15 37.54 -1.88
N LYS A 2 -35.63 38.00 -3.05
CA LYS A 2 -35.27 37.44 -4.37
C LYS A 2 -34.18 38.33 -4.96
N LEU A 3 -32.94 37.81 -5.09
CA LEU A 3 -31.87 38.54 -5.75
C LEU A 3 -31.70 38.03 -7.18
N ARG A 4 -31.98 38.92 -8.12
CA ARG A 4 -31.93 38.75 -9.57
C ARG A 4 -30.46 38.68 -10.01
N TYR A 5 -30.04 37.57 -10.60
CA TYR A 5 -28.74 37.46 -11.26
C TYR A 5 -28.82 38.07 -12.65
N LEU A 6 -28.17 39.24 -12.80
CA LEU A 6 -27.99 39.95 -14.05
C LEU A 6 -26.88 39.26 -14.85
N THR A 7 -27.24 38.69 -15.99
CA THR A 7 -26.30 38.22 -17.02
C THR A 7 -25.59 39.41 -17.65
N LEU A 8 -24.26 39.39 -17.69
CA LEU A 8 -23.51 40.16 -18.69
C LEU A 8 -22.32 39.33 -19.17
N ALA A 9 -22.48 38.75 -20.36
CA ALA A 9 -21.39 38.24 -21.16
C ALA A 9 -20.59 39.42 -21.70
N LEU A 10 -19.27 39.41 -21.52
CA LEU A 10 -18.37 40.22 -22.31
C LEU A 10 -17.22 39.33 -22.79
N ALA A 11 -17.35 38.87 -24.03
CA ALA A 11 -16.27 38.27 -24.78
C ALA A 11 -15.35 39.40 -25.25
N LEU A 12 -14.09 39.38 -24.81
CA LEU A 12 -13.01 40.10 -25.49
C LEU A 12 -11.98 39.09 -25.96
N ALA A 13 -11.91 38.93 -27.28
CA ALA A 13 -10.79 38.32 -27.95
C ALA A 13 -9.56 39.22 -27.78
N GLY A 14 -8.50 38.66 -27.21
CA GLY A 14 -7.18 39.28 -27.13
C GLY A 14 -6.13 38.23 -27.40
N THR A 15 -5.70 38.09 -28.65
CA THR A 15 -4.52 37.32 -29.02
C THR A 15 -3.28 38.11 -28.64
N LEU A 16 -2.77 37.92 -27.43
CA LEU A 16 -1.40 38.31 -27.10
C LEU A 16 -0.47 37.12 -27.34
N THR A 17 0.24 37.17 -28.45
CA THR A 17 1.48 36.45 -28.68
C THR A 17 2.53 37.02 -27.72
N ALA A 18 2.61 36.46 -26.51
CA ALA A 18 3.73 36.67 -25.62
C ALA A 18 4.68 35.47 -25.75
N CYS A 19 5.85 35.70 -26.34
CA CYS A 19 6.98 34.78 -26.29
C CYS A 19 7.42 34.61 -24.83
N GLN A 20 6.94 33.57 -24.15
CA GLN A 20 7.52 33.14 -22.89
C GLN A 20 8.54 32.03 -23.16
N LYS A 21 9.79 32.32 -22.78
CA LYS A 21 10.92 31.40 -22.66
C LYS A 21 10.47 30.03 -22.15
N PRO A 22 11.07 28.92 -22.63
CA PRO A 22 10.79 27.59 -22.10
C PRO A 22 11.25 27.56 -20.65
N THR A 23 10.31 27.76 -19.73
CA THR A 23 10.48 27.36 -18.35
C THR A 23 10.49 25.84 -18.37
N ASP A 24 11.56 25.28 -17.82
CA ASP A 24 11.80 23.86 -17.71
C ASP A 24 10.51 23.12 -17.33
N ASN A 25 10.07 22.26 -18.26
CA ASN A 25 9.14 21.18 -17.98
C ASN A 25 9.83 20.22 -17.01
N ASN A 26 9.86 20.58 -15.73
CA ASN A 26 9.83 19.60 -14.67
C ASN A 26 8.37 19.46 -14.25
N THR A 27 7.56 18.97 -15.20
CA THR A 27 6.57 17.96 -14.85
C THR A 27 7.40 16.84 -14.24
N THR A 28 7.70 16.96 -12.96
CA THR A 28 7.91 15.79 -12.13
C THR A 28 6.54 15.15 -12.17
N ASP A 29 6.36 14.29 -13.18
CA ASP A 29 5.43 13.21 -13.11
C ASP A 29 5.54 12.74 -11.68
N LYS A 30 4.47 12.98 -10.94
CA LYS A 30 4.13 12.19 -9.77
C LYS A 30 4.04 10.78 -10.33
N ALA A 31 5.21 10.15 -10.47
CA ALA A 31 5.36 8.73 -10.51
C ALA A 31 4.74 8.33 -9.18
N ALA A 32 3.43 8.05 -9.24
CA ALA A 32 2.83 7.14 -8.32
C ALA A 32 3.71 5.91 -8.45
N THR A 33 4.63 5.76 -7.50
CA THR A 33 5.39 4.55 -7.30
C THR A 33 4.32 3.50 -7.07
N ALA A 34 3.88 2.87 -8.16
CA ALA A 34 3.10 1.66 -8.08
C ALA A 34 3.90 0.74 -7.17
N PRO A 35 3.29 0.11 -6.15
CA PRO A 35 4.00 -0.82 -5.30
C PRO A 35 4.74 -1.79 -6.20
N ALA A 36 6.06 -1.84 -6.09
CA ALA A 36 6.85 -2.80 -6.83
C ALA A 36 6.25 -4.18 -6.54
N ALA A 37 5.82 -4.88 -7.58
CA ALA A 37 5.32 -6.24 -7.42
C ALA A 37 6.47 -7.07 -6.85
N SER A 38 6.34 -7.48 -5.60
CA SER A 38 7.26 -8.42 -4.97
C SER A 38 7.30 -9.67 -5.83
N THR A 39 8.44 -9.98 -6.44
CA THR A 39 8.62 -11.24 -7.17
C THR A 39 8.90 -12.33 -6.15
N ASP A 40 7.85 -12.74 -5.43
CA ASP A 40 7.91 -13.90 -4.56
C ASP A 40 7.90 -15.16 -5.43
N THR A 41 9.05 -15.84 -5.51
CA THR A 41 9.23 -17.08 -6.29
C THR A 41 8.90 -18.35 -5.49
N SER A 42 8.33 -18.20 -4.29
CA SER A 42 7.95 -19.33 -3.44
C SER A 42 6.83 -20.15 -4.06
N LYS A 43 6.74 -21.43 -3.66
CA LYS A 43 5.69 -22.34 -4.13
C LYS A 43 4.30 -21.73 -3.90
N VAL A 44 3.47 -21.71 -4.94
CA VAL A 44 2.05 -21.36 -4.82
C VAL A 44 1.31 -22.50 -4.13
N LEU A 45 0.56 -22.18 -3.08
CA LEU A 45 -0.23 -23.14 -2.30
C LEU A 45 -1.72 -23.05 -2.63
N ALA A 46 -2.23 -21.88 -2.99
CA ALA A 46 -3.60 -21.67 -3.46
C ALA A 46 -3.68 -20.46 -4.40
N THR A 47 -4.81 -20.29 -5.08
CA THR A 47 -5.10 -19.10 -5.91
C THR A 47 -6.54 -18.68 -5.68
N VAL A 48 -6.76 -17.39 -5.42
CA VAL A 48 -8.08 -16.80 -5.17
C VAL A 48 -8.35 -15.75 -6.24
N ASN A 49 -9.24 -16.05 -7.19
CA ASN A 49 -9.57 -15.15 -8.32
C ASN A 49 -8.34 -14.62 -9.09
N GLY A 50 -7.33 -15.47 -9.28
CA GLY A 50 -6.09 -15.11 -9.96
C GLY A 50 -5.00 -14.54 -9.05
N THR A 51 -5.30 -14.25 -7.78
CA THR A 51 -4.28 -13.84 -6.79
C THR A 51 -3.62 -15.08 -6.18
N PRO A 52 -2.30 -15.29 -6.35
CA PRO A 52 -1.59 -16.42 -5.75
C PRO A 52 -1.38 -16.23 -4.25
N ILE A 53 -1.61 -17.29 -3.47
CA ILE A 53 -1.20 -17.39 -2.07
C ILE A 53 0.04 -18.28 -2.01
N THR A 54 1.19 -17.69 -1.70
CA THR A 54 2.49 -18.37 -1.69
C THR A 54 2.81 -18.99 -0.33
N GLU A 55 3.71 -19.96 -0.32
CA GLU A 55 4.23 -20.56 0.91
C GLU A 55 4.86 -19.53 1.84
N ASN A 56 5.61 -18.57 1.30
CA ASN A 56 6.19 -17.49 2.07
C ASN A 56 5.12 -16.59 2.74
N THR A 57 4.01 -16.31 2.05
CA THR A 57 2.87 -15.58 2.65
C THR A 57 2.30 -16.33 3.86
N VAL A 58 2.11 -17.65 3.73
CA VAL A 58 1.58 -18.49 4.82
C VAL A 58 2.56 -18.51 6.01
N ASN A 59 3.85 -18.71 5.75
CA ASN A 59 4.86 -18.77 6.79
C ASN A 59 4.96 -17.43 7.55
N LEU A 60 5.00 -16.30 6.83
CA LEU A 60 5.03 -14.98 7.45
C LEU A 60 3.79 -14.73 8.32
N TYR A 61 2.60 -15.14 7.85
CA TYR A 61 1.37 -15.02 8.62
C TYR A 61 1.40 -15.86 9.91
N MET A 62 1.93 -17.08 9.84
CA MET A 62 2.13 -17.95 11.01
C MET A 62 3.08 -17.31 12.02
N GLU A 63 4.22 -16.77 11.58
CA GLU A 63 5.18 -16.08 12.45
C GLU A 63 4.54 -14.87 13.15
N GLN A 64 3.79 -14.04 12.41
CA GLN A 64 3.08 -12.90 12.98
C GLN A 64 2.01 -13.32 13.99
N ARG A 65 1.33 -14.45 13.73
CA ARG A 65 0.36 -15.01 14.67
C ARG A 65 1.04 -15.47 15.96
N GLN A 66 2.16 -16.17 15.85
CA GLN A 66 2.94 -16.64 17.00
C GLN A 66 3.46 -15.48 17.85
N ARG A 67 3.89 -14.38 17.23
CA ARG A 67 4.33 -13.17 17.96
C ARG A 67 3.19 -12.51 18.74
N ARG A 68 1.97 -12.52 18.21
CA ARG A 68 0.77 -11.94 18.85
C ARG A 68 0.17 -12.83 19.94
N SER A 69 0.25 -14.15 19.76
CA SER A 69 -0.27 -15.13 20.70
C SER A 69 0.70 -16.31 20.84
N PRO A 70 1.72 -16.18 21.71
CA PRO A 70 2.68 -17.23 21.94
C PRO A 70 1.98 -18.48 22.49
N GLY A 71 2.23 -19.64 21.87
CA GLY A 71 1.69 -20.93 22.33
C GLY A 71 0.41 -21.39 21.63
N SER A 72 -0.06 -20.68 20.60
CA SER A 72 -1.15 -21.16 19.75
C SER A 72 -0.59 -22.13 18.68
N PRO A 73 -0.86 -23.44 18.75
CA PRO A 73 -0.48 -24.35 17.68
C PRO A 73 -1.21 -23.97 16.39
N ALA A 74 -0.44 -23.79 15.32
CA ALA A 74 -0.97 -23.40 14.02
C ALA A 74 -0.80 -24.54 13.01
N ASP A 75 -1.90 -25.19 12.66
CA ASP A 75 -1.93 -26.11 11.51
C ASP A 75 -1.83 -25.28 10.22
N LYS A 76 -0.79 -25.55 9.41
CA LYS A 76 -0.53 -24.83 8.15
C LYS A 76 -1.72 -24.89 7.19
N LYS A 77 -2.48 -25.99 7.16
CA LYS A 77 -3.69 -26.10 6.35
C LYS A 77 -4.78 -25.17 6.86
N ALA A 78 -5.02 -25.15 8.17
CA ALA A 78 -6.02 -24.25 8.76
C ALA A 78 -5.66 -22.77 8.54
N VAL A 79 -4.37 -22.42 8.63
CA VAL A 79 -3.89 -21.06 8.34
C VAL A 79 -4.05 -20.70 6.86
N LEU A 80 -3.81 -21.65 5.94
CA LEU A 80 -4.04 -21.41 4.52
C LEU A 80 -5.53 -21.09 4.24
N GLU A 81 -6.46 -21.85 4.82
CA GLU A 81 -7.91 -21.60 4.68
C GLU A 81 -8.31 -20.23 5.26
N GLU A 82 -7.72 -19.84 6.40
CA GLU A 82 -7.92 -18.51 7.00
C GLU A 82 -7.45 -17.39 6.06
N ILE A 83 -6.27 -17.54 5.44
CA ILE A 83 -5.73 -16.57 4.47
C ILE A 83 -6.61 -16.50 3.21
N ILE A 84 -7.12 -17.65 2.72
CA ILE A 84 -8.06 -17.67 1.59
C ILE A 84 -9.33 -16.91 1.95
N SER A 85 -9.91 -17.14 3.13
CA SER A 85 -11.08 -16.41 3.60
C SER A 85 -10.81 -14.91 3.73
N LEU A 86 -9.64 -14.53 4.26
CA LEU A 86 -9.23 -13.13 4.38
C LEU A 86 -9.10 -12.47 3.00
N GLU A 87 -8.52 -13.16 2.02
CA GLU A 87 -8.35 -12.67 0.66
C GLU A 87 -9.70 -12.45 -0.03
N LEU A 88 -10.67 -13.35 0.15
CA LEU A 88 -12.02 -13.17 -0.36
C LEU A 88 -12.68 -11.89 0.20
N VAL A 89 -12.60 -11.68 1.51
CA VAL A 89 -13.14 -10.47 2.17
C VAL A 89 -12.38 -9.22 1.71
N ARG A 90 -11.06 -9.31 1.54
CA ARG A 90 -10.25 -8.19 1.03
C ARG A 90 -10.66 -7.81 -0.39
N GLN A 91 -10.86 -8.77 -1.27
CA GLN A 91 -11.29 -8.53 -2.65
C GLN A 91 -12.68 -7.90 -2.71
N ASP A 92 -13.61 -8.37 -1.87
CA ASP A 92 -14.94 -7.76 -1.74
C ASP A 92 -14.84 -6.30 -1.23
N GLY A 93 -14.03 -6.06 -0.20
CA GLY A 93 -13.77 -4.70 0.32
C GLY A 93 -13.16 -3.76 -0.74
N LEU A 94 -12.26 -4.26 -1.59
CA LEU A 94 -11.73 -3.51 -2.74
C LEU A 94 -12.81 -3.18 -3.77
N ALA A 95 -13.67 -4.15 -4.09
CA ALA A 95 -14.77 -3.94 -5.03
C ALA A 95 -15.75 -2.86 -4.54
N GLN A 96 -15.95 -2.79 -3.22
CA GLN A 96 -16.76 -1.76 -2.55
C GLN A 96 -16.01 -0.43 -2.34
N GLY A 97 -14.70 -0.38 -2.62
CA GLY A 97 -13.88 0.82 -2.45
C GLY A 97 -13.57 1.19 -0.99
N VAL A 98 -13.69 0.24 -0.05
CA VAL A 98 -13.39 0.44 1.38
C VAL A 98 -11.95 0.92 1.58
N ASP A 99 -11.03 0.41 0.75
CA ASP A 99 -9.62 0.78 0.74
C ASP A 99 -9.39 2.26 0.39
N LYS A 100 -10.32 2.92 -0.30
CA LYS A 100 -10.17 4.30 -0.75
C LYS A 100 -10.51 5.35 0.32
N SER A 101 -11.06 4.92 1.45
CA SER A 101 -11.38 5.86 2.54
C SER A 101 -10.10 6.48 3.13
N PRO A 102 -10.11 7.77 3.52
CA PRO A 102 -8.93 8.42 4.10
C PRO A 102 -8.41 7.72 5.37
N GLU A 103 -9.31 7.17 6.18
CA GLU A 103 -8.97 6.43 7.39
C GLU A 103 -8.20 5.14 7.06
N VAL A 104 -8.71 4.31 6.14
CA VAL A 104 -8.04 3.07 5.74
C VAL A 104 -6.69 3.35 5.08
N GLN A 105 -6.61 4.37 4.21
CA GLN A 105 -5.33 4.78 3.61
C GLN A 105 -4.32 5.23 4.66
N THR A 106 -4.74 6.01 5.66
CA THR A 106 -3.87 6.43 6.77
C THR A 106 -3.37 5.23 7.57
N GLN A 107 -4.23 4.26 7.85
CA GLN A 107 -3.84 3.04 8.57
C GLN A 107 -2.85 2.20 7.78
N ILE A 108 -3.08 2.00 6.47
CA ILE A 108 -2.15 1.28 5.58
C ILE A 108 -0.77 1.97 5.57
N ASP A 109 -0.75 3.30 5.49
CA ASP A 109 0.48 4.07 5.46
C ASP A 109 1.27 3.97 6.78
N LEU A 110 0.59 4.04 7.92
CA LEU A 110 1.21 3.83 9.24
C LEU A 110 1.78 2.42 9.37
N GLN A 111 1.03 1.40 8.95
CA GLN A 111 1.49 0.01 8.97
C GLN A 111 2.73 -0.19 8.08
N ARG A 112 2.73 0.39 6.87
CA ARG A 112 3.87 0.32 5.95
C ARG A 112 5.11 0.93 6.57
N ARG A 113 4.99 2.12 7.20
CA ARG A 113 6.10 2.79 7.90
C ARG A 113 6.67 1.91 9.01
N ALA A 114 5.80 1.32 9.84
CA ALA A 114 6.22 0.47 10.94
C ALA A 114 6.97 -0.79 10.46
N VAL A 115 6.46 -1.46 9.42
CA VAL A 115 7.10 -2.66 8.84
C VAL A 115 8.48 -2.32 8.27
N VAL A 116 8.60 -1.24 7.50
CA VAL A 116 9.87 -0.83 6.90
C VAL A 116 10.88 -0.41 7.97
N ALA A 117 10.47 0.36 8.96
CA ALA A 117 11.34 0.79 10.05
C ALA A 117 11.87 -0.40 10.86
N ALA A 118 11.00 -1.37 11.19
CA ALA A 118 11.42 -2.59 11.90
C ALA A 118 12.42 -3.41 11.09
N ALA A 119 12.19 -3.58 9.78
CA ALA A 119 13.11 -4.29 8.89
C ALA A 119 14.47 -3.57 8.78
N ALA A 120 14.47 -2.24 8.68
CA ALA A 120 15.70 -1.44 8.64
C ALA A 120 16.51 -1.59 9.94
N PHE A 121 15.85 -1.57 11.09
CA PHE A 121 16.50 -1.78 12.39
C PHE A 121 17.11 -3.18 12.51
N GLN A 122 16.37 -4.22 12.15
CA GLN A 122 16.89 -5.60 12.14
C GLN A 122 18.11 -5.75 11.22
N LYS A 123 18.08 -5.14 10.04
CA LYS A 123 19.23 -5.12 9.12
C LYS A 123 20.44 -4.42 9.71
N GLN A 124 20.23 -3.31 10.42
CA GLN A 124 21.30 -2.55 11.07
C GLN A 124 21.99 -3.36 12.17
N LEU A 125 21.21 -4.03 13.03
CA LEU A 125 21.74 -4.90 14.09
C LEU A 125 22.51 -6.09 13.52
N ALA A 126 22.02 -6.70 12.43
CA ALA A 126 22.73 -7.81 11.78
C ALA A 126 24.05 -7.35 11.14
N SER A 127 24.13 -6.10 10.67
CA SER A 127 25.33 -5.54 10.04
C SER A 127 26.32 -4.95 11.04
N ASN A 128 25.86 -4.58 12.23
CA ASN A 128 26.66 -4.00 13.31
C ASN A 128 26.27 -4.71 14.62
N PRO A 129 26.78 -5.92 14.86
CA PRO A 129 26.52 -6.62 16.11
C PRO A 129 27.06 -5.75 17.26
N ILE A 130 26.22 -5.45 18.24
CA ILE A 130 26.67 -4.81 19.47
C ILE A 130 27.57 -5.86 20.16
N THR A 131 28.87 -5.59 20.20
CA THR A 131 29.80 -6.36 21.04
C THR A 131 29.60 -5.91 22.47
N ASP A 132 29.54 -6.86 23.40
CA ASP A 132 29.39 -6.60 24.84
C ASP A 132 30.69 -6.01 25.44
N GLU A 133 31.10 -4.86 24.93
CA GLU A 133 32.17 -4.03 25.47
C GLU A 133 31.56 -3.02 26.44
N GLU A 134 30.84 -3.52 27.45
CA GLU A 134 30.47 -2.82 28.70
C GLU A 134 30.65 -3.76 29.90
#